data_AF-A0A9D6H8A0-F1
#
_entry.id   AF-A0A9D6H8A0-F1
#
_cell.length_a   1.000
_cell.length_b   1.000
_cell.length_c   1.000
_cell.angle_alpha   90.00
_cell.angle_beta   90.00
_cell.angle_gamma   90.00
#
_symmetry.space_group_name_H-M   'P 1'
#
loop_
_entity.id
_entity.type
_entity.pdbx_description
1 polymer ?
#
loop_
_entity_poly.entity_id
_entity_poly.type
_entity_poly.pdbx_seq_one_letter_code
_entity_poly.pdbx_strand_id
1 'polypeptide(L)'
;MLAARIILIGILANALGAGQDTAVFGADESTTKRYRDLSALVRPPKSVEPAGAWPRPQEARIAEVVQKLHDLCEATILAALQTPDATAASVRTALRDLQAESSLVGFYGSESLTNIPQAEMTQLHGLPVTVAAFAVLSGGHGVPEVDAAIQFYSKAGGQWTLQAEAGDPFDGTSFQMMSLDSPNPGEAWFLVWGKVIGGSRSLTPARLYAFDGHNARVVWQSDDRRGGSIKVLSQRELQFRYIEPRPQGIFFVPETQIIERWQVVPSGLLKIDSQSTPFK
;
A
#
# COMPACT_ATOMS: atom_id res chain seq x y z
N MET A 1 -14.00 -4.40 -17.42
CA MET A 1 -13.67 -3.57 -18.60
C MET A 1 -12.37 -2.85 -18.27
N LEU A 2 -11.23 -3.30 -18.81
CA LEU A 2 -9.96 -2.59 -18.66
C LEU A 2 -9.97 -1.38 -19.61
N ALA A 3 -10.12 -0.17 -19.08
CA ALA A 3 -9.88 1.05 -19.85
C ALA A 3 -8.36 1.26 -19.94
N ALA A 4 -7.81 1.24 -21.15
CA ALA A 4 -6.41 1.56 -21.38
C ALA A 4 -6.15 3.05 -21.06
N ARG A 5 -5.43 3.33 -19.97
CA ARG A 5 -4.95 4.68 -19.64
C ARG A 5 -3.85 5.09 -20.64
N ILE A 6 -4.09 6.13 -21.42
CA ILE A 6 -3.06 6.82 -22.21
C ILE A 6 -2.42 7.86 -21.27
N ILE A 7 -1.21 7.58 -20.79
CA ILE A 7 -0.44 8.50 -19.95
C ILE A 7 0.27 9.51 -20.86
N LEU A 8 -0.11 10.78 -20.77
CA LEU A 8 0.58 11.89 -21.44
C LEU A 8 1.61 12.49 -20.47
N ILE A 9 2.86 12.05 -20.54
CA ILE A 9 3.95 12.58 -19.70
C ILE A 9 4.46 13.89 -20.33
N GLY A 10 4.08 15.02 -19.74
CA GLY A 10 4.70 16.32 -20.02
C GLY A 10 6.02 16.45 -19.27
N ILE A 11 7.14 16.47 -20.00
CA ILE A 11 8.48 16.68 -19.43
C ILE A 11 8.65 18.17 -19.09
N LEU A 12 8.65 18.50 -17.80
CA LEU A 12 9.12 19.77 -17.27
C LEU A 12 10.58 19.60 -16.83
N ALA A 13 11.51 19.99 -17.70
CA ALA A 13 12.92 20.15 -17.35
C ALA A 13 13.18 21.62 -17.01
N ASN A 14 13.59 21.93 -15.77
CA ASN A 14 14.18 23.23 -15.47
C ASN A 14 15.21 23.19 -14.33
N ALA A 15 16.30 23.90 -14.60
CA ALA A 15 17.28 24.54 -13.72
C ALA A 15 18.25 23.66 -12.90
N LEU A 16 19.47 23.51 -13.46
CA LEU A 16 20.70 23.16 -12.75
C LEU A 16 21.23 24.37 -11.96
N GLY A 17 21.18 24.29 -10.62
CA GLY A 17 21.93 25.15 -9.71
C GLY A 17 22.78 24.29 -8.79
N ALA A 18 24.11 24.41 -8.88
CA ALA A 18 25.06 23.65 -8.08
C ALA A 18 25.26 24.33 -6.71
N GLY A 19 24.41 23.98 -5.75
CA GLY A 19 24.69 24.07 -4.33
C GLY A 19 24.61 22.67 -3.75
N GLN A 20 25.60 22.25 -2.94
CA GLN A 20 25.44 21.08 -2.07
C GLN A 20 24.49 21.43 -0.94
N ASP A 21 23.23 21.71 -1.30
CA ASP A 21 22.12 21.65 -0.37
C ASP A 21 21.92 20.16 -0.07
N THR A 22 21.89 19.83 1.21
CA THR A 22 21.30 18.56 1.66
C THR A 22 19.96 18.44 0.95
N ALA A 23 19.88 17.56 -0.05
CA ALA A 23 18.67 17.43 -0.87
C ALA A 23 17.51 17.19 0.09
N VAL A 24 16.66 18.20 0.25
CA VAL A 24 15.49 18.11 1.12
C VAL A 24 14.54 17.20 0.38
N PHE A 25 14.56 15.92 0.74
CA PHE A 25 13.63 14.94 0.24
C PHE A 25 12.26 15.27 0.83
N GLY A 26 11.40 15.90 0.04
CA GLY A 26 10.04 16.24 0.44
C GLY A 26 9.24 16.75 -0.76
N ALA A 27 7.93 16.53 -0.75
CA ALA A 27 7.05 17.20 -1.70
C ALA A 27 7.11 18.71 -1.47
N ASP A 28 7.15 19.51 -2.54
CA ASP A 28 7.15 20.96 -2.41
C ASP A 28 5.89 21.45 -1.67
N GLU A 29 5.98 22.59 -0.99
CA GLU A 29 4.89 23.12 -0.16
C GLU A 29 3.59 23.33 -0.97
N SER A 30 3.71 23.71 -2.24
CA SER A 30 2.55 23.94 -3.11
C SER A 30 1.83 22.63 -3.46
N THR A 31 2.57 21.55 -3.71
CA THR A 31 2.06 20.21 -3.99
C THR A 31 1.43 19.60 -2.75
N THR A 32 2.08 19.72 -1.59
CA THR A 32 1.52 19.27 -0.30
C THR A 32 0.23 20.03 0.04
N LYS A 33 0.21 21.34 -0.15
CA LYS A 33 -1.01 22.15 0.02
C LYS A 33 -2.11 21.69 -0.93
N ARG A 34 -1.79 21.45 -2.21
CA ARG A 34 -2.75 20.97 -3.21
C ARG A 34 -3.33 19.60 -2.85
N TYR A 35 -2.51 18.68 -2.37
CA TYR A 35 -2.98 17.37 -1.88
C TYR A 35 -3.96 17.54 -0.73
N ARG A 36 -3.61 18.37 0.27
CA ARG A 36 -4.48 18.67 1.42
C ARG A 36 -5.81 19.29 1.00
N ASP A 37 -5.77 20.29 0.12
CA ASP A 37 -6.96 20.98 -0.38
C ASP A 37 -7.90 20.00 -1.11
N LEU A 38 -7.35 19.09 -1.93
CA LEU A 38 -8.13 18.05 -2.61
C LEU A 38 -8.68 17.02 -1.63
N SER A 39 -7.86 16.53 -0.69
CA SER A 39 -8.28 15.57 0.33
C SER A 39 -9.44 16.13 1.16
N ALA A 40 -9.42 17.42 1.50
CA ALA A 40 -10.49 18.08 2.24
C ALA A 40 -11.85 18.07 1.50
N LEU A 41 -11.86 17.92 0.17
CA LEU A 41 -13.10 17.84 -0.62
C LEU A 41 -13.82 16.49 -0.48
N VAL A 42 -13.06 15.40 -0.25
CA VAL A 42 -13.60 14.03 -0.12
C VAL A 42 -13.57 13.51 1.32
N ARG A 43 -12.84 14.21 2.19
CA ARG A 43 -12.68 13.94 3.60
C ARG A 43 -12.34 15.25 4.33
N PRO A 44 -13.33 16.02 4.80
CA PRO A 44 -13.07 17.26 5.50
C PRO A 44 -12.23 17.01 6.77
N PRO A 45 -11.45 17.99 7.24
CA PRO A 45 -10.77 17.86 8.53
C PRO A 45 -11.77 17.90 9.68
N LYS A 46 -11.47 17.18 10.77
CA LYS A 46 -12.38 17.03 11.93
C LYS A 46 -12.79 18.36 12.57
N SER A 47 -11.93 19.37 12.48
CA SER A 47 -12.18 20.73 13.00
C SER A 47 -13.21 21.53 12.21
N VAL A 48 -13.53 21.10 10.99
CA VAL A 48 -14.43 21.81 10.07
C VAL A 48 -15.77 21.08 9.93
N GLU A 49 -15.96 19.94 10.62
CA GLU A 49 -17.25 19.26 10.63
C GLU A 49 -18.30 20.16 11.30
N PRO A 50 -19.34 20.60 10.57
CA PRO A 50 -20.45 21.33 11.16
C PRO A 50 -21.16 20.42 12.18
N ALA A 51 -21.91 21.01 13.11
CA ALA A 51 -22.67 20.27 14.12
C ALA A 51 -23.79 19.34 13.55
N GLY A 52 -23.79 19.07 12.25
CA GLY A 52 -24.74 18.21 11.54
C GLY A 52 -24.08 17.39 10.43
N ALA A 53 -24.86 16.61 9.70
CA ALA A 53 -24.36 15.74 8.64
C ALA A 53 -23.67 16.55 7.54
N TRP A 54 -22.38 16.27 7.31
CA TRP A 54 -21.67 16.81 6.15
C TRP A 54 -22.35 16.32 4.86
N PRO A 55 -22.76 17.22 3.93
CA PRO A 55 -23.36 16.80 2.68
C PRO A 55 -22.34 16.00 1.89
N ARG A 56 -22.59 14.70 1.72
CA ARG A 56 -21.70 13.81 0.97
C ARG A 56 -21.61 14.31 -0.48
N PRO A 57 -20.40 14.57 -1.03
CA PRO A 57 -20.25 14.89 -2.44
C PRO A 57 -20.82 13.77 -3.32
N GLN A 58 -21.21 14.09 -4.55
CA GLN A 58 -21.63 13.08 -5.52
C GLN A 58 -20.50 12.08 -5.79
N GLU A 59 -20.82 10.80 -5.97
CA GLU A 59 -19.82 9.73 -6.19
C GLU A 59 -18.88 10.02 -7.36
N ALA A 60 -19.39 10.55 -8.47
CA ALA A 60 -18.58 10.94 -9.62
C ALA A 60 -17.53 12.00 -9.26
N ARG A 61 -17.87 12.95 -8.38
CA ARG A 61 -16.95 13.97 -7.90
C ARG A 61 -15.90 13.38 -6.94
N ILE A 62 -16.30 12.42 -6.10
CA ILE A 62 -15.36 11.71 -5.22
C ILE A 62 -14.33 10.97 -6.06
N ALA A 63 -14.78 10.18 -7.06
CA ALA A 63 -13.89 9.45 -7.95
C ALA A 63 -12.91 10.37 -8.70
N GLU A 64 -13.38 11.52 -9.21
CA GLU A 64 -12.52 12.51 -9.87
C GLU A 64 -11.44 13.06 -8.93
N VAL A 65 -11.80 13.38 -7.68
CA VAL A 65 -10.84 13.91 -6.69
C VAL A 65 -9.87 12.82 -6.24
N VAL A 66 -10.34 11.60 -5.99
CA VAL A 66 -9.50 10.44 -5.64
C VAL A 66 -8.48 10.18 -6.74
N GLN A 67 -8.89 10.20 -8.01
CA GLN A 67 -7.96 10.06 -9.13
C GLN A 67 -6.88 11.15 -9.12
N LYS A 68 -7.26 12.42 -8.90
CA LYS A 68 -6.29 13.53 -8.82
C LYS A 68 -5.30 13.36 -7.65
N LEU A 69 -5.72 12.76 -6.55
CA LEU A 69 -4.85 12.46 -5.41
C LEU A 69 -3.86 11.33 -5.76
N HIS A 70 -4.31 10.29 -6.47
CA HIS A 70 -3.42 9.27 -7.04
C HIS A 70 -2.38 9.85 -7.98
N ASP A 71 -2.80 10.72 -8.91
CA ASP A 71 -1.90 11.37 -9.87
C ASP A 71 -0.81 12.19 -9.15
N LEU A 72 -1.15 12.84 -8.02
CA LEU A 72 -0.17 13.56 -7.20
C LEU A 72 0.80 12.60 -6.51
N CYS A 73 0.32 11.49 -5.95
CA CYS A 73 1.18 10.46 -5.35
C CYS A 73 2.14 9.88 -6.40
N GLU A 74 1.65 9.51 -7.58
CA GLU A 74 2.49 8.98 -8.67
C GLU A 74 3.56 9.99 -9.10
N ALA A 75 3.18 11.26 -9.32
CA ALA A 75 4.12 12.31 -9.68
C ALA A 75 5.20 12.53 -8.61
N THR A 76 4.82 12.50 -7.32
CA THR A 76 5.75 12.59 -6.20
C THR A 76 6.71 11.40 -6.14
N ILE A 77 6.22 10.17 -6.39
CA ILE A 77 7.08 8.99 -6.47
C ILE A 77 8.08 9.12 -7.61
N LEU A 78 7.62 9.47 -8.82
CA LEU A 78 8.49 9.64 -9.98
C LEU A 78 9.53 10.73 -9.77
N ALA A 79 9.16 11.87 -9.17
CA ALA A 79 10.10 12.93 -8.85
C ALA A 79 11.18 12.46 -7.85
N ALA A 80 10.79 11.75 -6.80
CA ALA A 80 11.75 11.18 -5.84
C ALA A 80 12.68 10.15 -6.50
N LEU A 81 12.15 9.32 -7.39
CA LEU A 81 12.92 8.31 -8.13
C LEU A 81 13.90 8.93 -9.14
N GLN A 82 13.57 10.09 -9.72
CA GLN A 82 14.44 10.79 -10.66
C GLN A 82 15.66 11.45 -10.00
N THR A 83 15.72 11.50 -8.67
CA THR A 83 16.92 12.00 -7.97
C THR A 83 18.12 11.06 -8.19
N PRO A 84 19.36 11.58 -8.27
CA PRO A 84 20.56 10.75 -8.48
C PRO A 84 20.74 9.66 -7.40
N ASP A 85 20.41 9.99 -6.15
CA ASP A 85 20.55 9.12 -4.98
C ASP A 85 19.20 8.57 -4.51
N ALA A 86 18.30 8.27 -5.45
CA ALA A 86 16.99 7.72 -5.12
C ALA A 86 17.12 6.43 -4.30
N THR A 87 16.39 6.35 -3.20
CA THR A 87 16.32 5.18 -2.32
C THR A 87 14.87 4.87 -1.98
N ALA A 88 14.58 3.67 -1.48
CA ALA A 88 13.28 3.35 -0.91
C ALA A 88 12.87 4.33 0.21
N ALA A 89 13.84 4.77 1.02
CA ALA A 89 13.62 5.73 2.08
C ALA A 89 13.22 7.11 1.54
N SER A 90 13.86 7.62 0.48
CA SER A 90 13.51 8.93 -0.09
C SER A 90 12.11 8.94 -0.71
N VAL A 91 11.72 7.87 -1.41
CA VAL A 91 10.35 7.72 -1.95
C VAL A 91 9.32 7.69 -0.82
N ARG A 92 9.59 6.90 0.24
CA ARG A 92 8.71 6.83 1.41
C ARG A 92 8.58 8.19 2.10
N THR A 93 9.68 8.91 2.31
CA THR A 93 9.65 10.26 2.90
C THR A 93 8.83 11.22 2.04
N ALA A 94 9.05 11.24 0.72
CA ALA A 94 8.30 12.10 -0.19
C ALA A 94 6.78 11.85 -0.13
N LEU A 95 6.35 10.58 -0.08
CA LEU A 95 4.93 10.23 0.12
C LEU A 95 4.42 10.60 1.51
N ARG A 96 5.20 10.38 2.57
CA ARG A 96 4.82 10.77 3.94
C ARG A 96 4.62 12.28 4.05
N ASP A 97 5.49 13.07 3.44
CA ASP A 97 5.41 14.53 3.46
C ASP A 97 4.21 15.03 2.65
N LEU A 98 3.98 14.44 1.46
CA LEU A 98 2.82 14.75 0.63
C LEU A 98 1.50 14.50 1.36
N GLN A 99 1.34 13.31 1.95
CA GLN A 99 0.08 12.88 2.54
C GLN A 99 -0.11 13.39 3.97
N ALA A 100 0.98 13.57 4.74
CA ALA A 100 0.99 14.00 6.13
C ALA A 100 -0.12 13.31 6.98
N GLU A 101 -0.96 14.09 7.64
CA GLU A 101 -2.09 13.62 8.47
C GLU A 101 -3.19 12.89 7.67
N SER A 102 -3.21 13.03 6.34
CA SER A 102 -4.17 12.36 5.45
C SER A 102 -3.73 10.96 5.03
N SER A 103 -2.56 10.49 5.47
CA SER A 103 -2.10 9.11 5.28
C SER A 103 -2.80 8.13 6.22
N LEU A 104 -2.72 6.82 5.94
CA LEU A 104 -3.20 5.78 6.86
C LEU A 104 -2.46 5.81 8.20
N VAL A 105 -1.13 5.99 8.19
CA VAL A 105 -0.34 6.16 9.42
C VAL A 105 -0.78 7.41 10.18
N GLY A 106 -1.00 8.53 9.50
CA GLY A 106 -1.51 9.77 10.09
C GLY A 106 -2.90 9.60 10.70
N PHE A 107 -3.79 8.87 10.03
CA PHE A 107 -5.14 8.60 10.51
C PHE A 107 -5.18 7.70 11.76
N TYR A 108 -4.41 6.61 11.77
CA TYR A 108 -4.40 5.67 12.89
C TYR A 108 -3.47 6.07 14.04
N GLY A 109 -2.50 6.95 13.79
CA GLY A 109 -1.48 7.32 14.76
C GLY A 109 -0.57 6.15 15.17
N SER A 110 -0.54 5.05 14.40
CA SER A 110 0.24 3.86 14.73
C SER A 110 0.74 3.12 13.50
N GLU A 111 2.06 3.03 13.37
CA GLU A 111 2.71 2.21 12.35
C GLU A 111 2.49 0.69 12.56
N SER A 112 1.99 0.28 13.72
CA SER A 112 1.69 -1.14 14.01
C SER A 112 0.47 -1.67 13.25
N LEU A 113 -0.45 -0.79 12.85
CA LEU A 113 -1.67 -1.14 12.12
C LEU A 113 -1.46 -1.07 10.59
N THR A 114 -0.54 -0.25 10.14
CA THR A 114 -0.26 0.05 8.73
C THR A 114 1.13 0.64 8.63
N ASN A 115 1.90 0.26 7.61
CA ASN A 115 3.17 0.93 7.30
C ASN A 115 3.05 1.88 6.10
N ILE A 116 1.82 2.23 5.71
CA ILE A 116 1.50 2.95 4.48
C ILE A 116 1.42 4.47 4.72
N PRO A 117 2.18 5.29 3.97
CA PRO A 117 2.92 4.95 2.75
C PRO A 117 4.25 4.22 2.99
N GLN A 118 4.57 3.27 2.11
CA GLN A 118 5.78 2.42 2.13
C GLN A 118 6.40 2.35 0.73
N ALA A 119 7.71 2.20 0.66
CA ALA A 119 8.40 1.86 -0.58
C ALA A 119 9.52 0.84 -0.32
N GLU A 120 9.79 -0.01 -1.31
CA GLU A 120 10.87 -0.99 -1.32
C GLU A 120 11.60 -0.90 -2.66
N MET A 121 12.93 -0.98 -2.64
CA MET A 121 13.76 -0.89 -3.83
C MET A 121 14.69 -2.10 -3.86
N THR A 122 14.80 -2.74 -5.02
CA THR A 122 15.68 -3.89 -5.24
C THR A 122 16.24 -3.86 -6.66
N GLN A 123 17.04 -4.87 -7.02
CA GLN A 123 17.59 -5.02 -8.36
C GLN A 123 17.06 -6.28 -9.02
N LEU A 124 16.68 -6.18 -10.29
CA LEU A 124 16.20 -7.27 -11.11
C LEU A 124 17.07 -7.35 -12.37
N HIS A 125 17.90 -8.38 -12.47
CA HIS A 125 18.93 -8.50 -13.52
C HIS A 125 19.84 -7.25 -13.65
N GLY A 126 20.17 -6.63 -12.51
CA GLY A 126 20.98 -5.40 -12.46
C GLY A 126 20.19 -4.12 -12.77
N LEU A 127 18.91 -4.21 -13.13
CA LEU A 127 18.03 -3.05 -13.29
C LEU A 127 17.40 -2.68 -11.94
N PRO A 128 17.48 -1.41 -11.51
CA PRO A 128 16.75 -0.95 -10.33
C PRO A 128 15.24 -1.07 -10.56
N VAL A 129 14.55 -1.64 -9.59
CA VAL A 129 13.09 -1.69 -9.51
C VAL A 129 12.63 -1.16 -8.16
N THR A 130 11.47 -0.51 -8.15
CA THR A 130 10.86 0.02 -6.93
C THR A 130 9.39 -0.37 -6.88
N VAL A 131 8.89 -0.73 -5.72
CA VAL A 131 7.46 -0.76 -5.45
C VAL A 131 7.14 0.32 -4.42
N ALA A 132 6.06 1.05 -4.64
CA ALA A 132 5.51 2.03 -3.72
C ALA A 132 4.06 1.67 -3.41
N ALA A 133 3.71 1.71 -2.13
CA ALA A 133 2.38 1.42 -1.64
C ALA A 133 1.86 2.62 -0.86
N PHE A 134 0.70 3.13 -1.23
CA PHE A 134 0.03 4.27 -0.62
C PHE A 134 -1.49 4.08 -0.66
N ALA A 135 -2.22 4.93 0.06
CA ALA A 135 -3.67 4.88 0.07
C ALA A 135 -4.25 6.29 0.05
N VAL A 136 -5.33 6.49 -0.71
CA VAL A 136 -6.12 7.72 -0.70
C VAL A 136 -7.33 7.49 0.20
N LEU A 137 -7.57 8.42 1.12
CA LEU A 137 -8.67 8.31 2.08
C LEU A 137 -9.83 9.23 1.66
N SER A 138 -11.05 8.69 1.72
CA SER A 138 -12.29 9.44 1.53
C SER A 138 -13.32 9.05 2.58
N GLY A 139 -14.50 9.68 2.55
CA GLY A 139 -15.59 9.37 3.47
C GLY A 139 -15.42 9.98 4.87
N GLY A 140 -15.91 9.29 5.89
CA GLY A 140 -16.01 9.83 7.25
C GLY A 140 -14.81 9.56 8.16
N HIS A 141 -14.71 10.27 9.28
CA HIS A 141 -13.62 10.08 10.26
C HIS A 141 -13.70 8.78 11.08
N GLY A 142 -14.89 8.18 11.22
CA GLY A 142 -15.04 6.95 11.99
C GLY A 142 -14.49 5.72 11.27
N VAL A 143 -14.90 5.55 10.01
CA VAL A 143 -14.49 4.46 9.12
C VAL A 143 -14.25 5.09 7.76
N PRO A 144 -12.99 5.39 7.39
CA PRO A 144 -12.72 5.95 6.08
C PRO A 144 -12.89 4.91 4.98
N GLU A 145 -13.30 5.41 3.82
CA GLU A 145 -13.16 4.69 2.56
C GLU A 145 -11.69 4.77 2.17
N VAL A 146 -11.09 3.61 1.91
CA VAL A 146 -9.68 3.49 1.52
C VAL A 146 -9.64 3.02 0.09
N ASP A 147 -8.93 3.78 -0.73
CA ASP A 147 -8.61 3.45 -2.11
C ASP A 147 -7.10 3.17 -2.17
N ALA A 148 -6.75 1.88 -2.29
CA ALA A 148 -5.38 1.41 -2.13
C ALA A 148 -4.64 1.39 -3.47
N ALA A 149 -3.37 1.78 -3.48
CA ALA A 149 -2.50 1.67 -4.65
C ALA A 149 -1.14 1.06 -4.29
N ILE A 150 -0.69 0.16 -5.16
CA ILE A 150 0.60 -0.51 -5.15
C ILE A 150 1.17 -0.36 -6.56
N GLN A 151 2.12 0.55 -6.71
CA GLN A 151 2.70 0.93 -8.00
C GLN A 151 4.10 0.35 -8.14
N PHE A 152 4.36 -0.30 -9.28
CA PHE A 152 5.62 -0.97 -9.58
C PHE A 152 6.36 -0.22 -10.68
N TYR A 153 7.61 0.16 -10.39
CA TYR A 153 8.45 0.96 -11.26
C TYR A 153 9.72 0.21 -11.64
N SER A 154 10.21 0.45 -12.85
CA SER A 154 11.54 0.00 -13.28
C SER A 154 12.32 1.15 -13.89
N LYS A 155 13.66 1.08 -13.76
CA LYS A 155 14.59 2.04 -14.37
C LYS A 155 15.23 1.41 -15.61
N ALA A 156 14.85 1.88 -16.79
CA ALA A 156 15.43 1.46 -18.07
C ALA A 156 15.93 2.70 -18.83
N GLY A 157 17.11 2.61 -19.45
CA GLY A 157 17.70 3.76 -20.17
C GLY A 157 17.92 5.00 -19.29
N GLY A 158 18.10 4.82 -17.98
CA GLY A 158 18.24 5.91 -17.01
C GLY A 158 16.92 6.56 -16.56
N GLN A 159 15.78 6.18 -17.13
CA GLN A 159 14.47 6.73 -16.81
C GLN A 159 13.63 5.75 -15.98
N TRP A 160 12.99 6.26 -14.94
CA TRP A 160 11.98 5.51 -14.18
C TRP A 160 10.63 5.60 -14.86
N THR A 161 9.93 4.48 -14.91
CA THR A 161 8.60 4.38 -15.52
C THR A 161 7.70 3.52 -14.65
N LEU A 162 6.42 3.91 -14.54
CA LEU A 162 5.39 3.06 -13.95
C LEU A 162 5.10 1.91 -14.91
N GLN A 163 5.20 0.69 -14.42
CA GLN A 163 5.09 -0.54 -15.23
C GLN A 163 3.82 -1.30 -14.93
N ALA A 164 3.43 -1.38 -13.65
CA ALA A 164 2.21 -2.02 -13.21
C ALA A 164 1.61 -1.32 -12.00
N GLU A 165 0.30 -1.48 -11.81
CA GLU A 165 -0.47 -1.00 -10.67
C GLU A 165 -1.38 -2.13 -10.18
N ALA A 166 -1.50 -2.25 -8.86
CA ALA A 166 -2.44 -3.13 -8.17
C ALA A 166 -2.99 -2.39 -6.95
N GLY A 167 -4.00 -2.93 -6.26
CA GLY A 167 -4.51 -2.28 -5.06
C GLY A 167 -5.90 -2.73 -4.66
N ASP A 168 -6.78 -2.95 -5.65
CA ASP A 168 -8.22 -3.19 -5.46
C ASP A 168 -8.57 -4.21 -4.35
N PRO A 169 -7.85 -5.35 -4.17
CA PRO A 169 -8.14 -6.29 -3.08
C PRO A 169 -7.98 -5.71 -1.66
N PHE A 170 -7.37 -4.53 -1.53
CA PHE A 170 -7.08 -3.84 -0.28
C PHE A 170 -7.94 -2.59 -0.07
N ASP A 171 -8.90 -2.31 -0.96
CA ASP A 171 -9.86 -1.24 -0.75
C ASP A 171 -10.68 -1.48 0.52
N GLY A 172 -10.90 -0.40 1.28
CA GLY A 172 -11.52 -0.46 2.61
C GLY A 172 -10.67 -1.17 3.68
N THR A 173 -9.38 -1.44 3.43
CA THR A 173 -8.47 -2.07 4.40
C THR A 173 -7.34 -1.15 4.82
N SER A 174 -6.89 -1.28 6.07
CA SER A 174 -5.53 -0.88 6.43
C SER A 174 -4.61 -1.98 5.94
N PHE A 175 -3.53 -1.67 5.22
CA PHE A 175 -2.63 -2.71 4.72
C PHE A 175 -1.16 -2.43 5.04
N GLN A 176 -0.34 -3.44 4.83
CA GLN A 176 1.08 -3.46 5.05
C GLN A 176 1.76 -4.12 3.85
N MET A 177 2.97 -3.70 3.53
CA MET A 177 3.79 -4.29 2.47
C MET A 177 5.18 -4.61 2.97
N MET A 178 5.75 -5.73 2.50
CA MET A 178 7.14 -6.13 2.73
C MET A 178 7.72 -6.86 1.52
N SER A 179 9.02 -6.67 1.27
CA SER A 179 9.79 -7.43 0.28
C SER A 179 10.16 -8.83 0.80
N LEU A 180 10.11 -9.83 -0.07
CA LEU A 180 10.55 -11.21 0.22
C LEU A 180 11.59 -11.65 -0.81
N ASP A 181 12.44 -12.60 -0.43
CA ASP A 181 13.41 -13.19 -1.34
C ASP A 181 12.69 -14.04 -2.39
N SER A 182 12.73 -13.62 -3.64
CA SER A 182 12.19 -14.43 -4.73
C SER A 182 13.03 -15.71 -4.93
N PRO A 183 12.40 -16.89 -4.99
CA PRO A 183 13.06 -18.12 -5.40
C PRO A 183 13.21 -18.22 -6.93
N ASN A 184 12.52 -17.38 -7.69
CA ASN A 184 12.57 -17.36 -9.15
C ASN A 184 13.55 -16.26 -9.62
N PRO A 185 14.58 -16.62 -10.40
CA PRO A 185 15.45 -15.63 -11.03
C PRO A 185 14.62 -14.67 -11.90
N GLY A 186 14.89 -13.38 -11.77
CA GLY A 186 14.20 -12.36 -12.56
C GLY A 186 12.83 -11.93 -12.04
N GLU A 187 12.48 -12.28 -10.80
CA GLU A 187 11.31 -11.74 -10.12
C GLU A 187 11.70 -11.07 -8.80
N ALA A 188 11.03 -9.96 -8.47
CA ALA A 188 11.03 -9.37 -7.13
C ALA A 188 9.68 -9.66 -6.47
N TRP A 189 9.70 -10.15 -5.23
CA TRP A 189 8.49 -10.61 -4.54
C TRP A 189 8.09 -9.65 -3.41
N PHE A 190 6.81 -9.32 -3.34
CA PHE A 190 6.26 -8.39 -2.36
C PHE A 190 5.00 -8.97 -1.74
N LEU A 191 5.04 -9.20 -0.43
CA LEU A 191 3.88 -9.62 0.34
C LEU A 191 3.12 -8.38 0.81
N VAL A 192 1.84 -8.33 0.48
CA VAL A 192 0.92 -7.29 0.93
C VAL A 192 -0.21 -7.95 1.68
N TRP A 193 -0.55 -7.41 2.85
CA TRP A 193 -1.65 -7.90 3.65
C TRP A 193 -2.34 -6.78 4.38
N GLY A 194 -3.64 -6.94 4.65
CA GLY A 194 -4.40 -5.89 5.31
C GLY A 194 -5.47 -6.40 6.24
N LYS A 195 -6.23 -5.47 6.78
CA LYS A 195 -7.34 -5.71 7.70
C LYS A 195 -8.47 -4.76 7.32
N VAL A 196 -9.66 -5.29 7.08
CA VAL A 196 -10.83 -4.44 6.79
C VAL A 196 -11.08 -3.50 7.96
N ILE A 197 -11.26 -2.22 7.63
CA ILE A 197 -11.48 -1.14 8.60
C ILE A 197 -12.91 -1.20 9.11
N GLY A 198 -13.11 -0.90 10.40
CA GLY A 198 -14.43 -0.93 11.04
C GLY A 198 -14.95 -2.33 11.39
N GLY A 199 -14.28 -3.41 10.96
CA GLY A 199 -14.64 -4.79 11.30
C GLY A 199 -13.86 -5.33 12.51
N SER A 200 -14.53 -5.60 13.62
CA SER A 200 -13.98 -6.50 14.64
C SER A 200 -14.00 -7.92 14.08
N ARG A 201 -12.83 -8.58 13.97
CA ARG A 201 -12.64 -9.89 13.28
C ARG A 201 -12.69 -9.83 11.75
N SER A 202 -12.34 -8.68 11.17
CA SER A 202 -12.26 -8.53 9.72
C SER A 202 -11.36 -9.57 9.06
N LEU A 203 -11.70 -9.85 7.80
CA LEU A 203 -10.87 -10.65 6.90
C LEU A 203 -9.52 -9.94 6.70
N THR A 204 -8.48 -10.76 6.62
CA THR A 204 -7.12 -10.33 6.35
C THR A 204 -6.78 -10.74 4.92
N PRO A 205 -7.13 -9.93 3.90
CA PRO A 205 -6.65 -10.20 2.55
C PRO A 205 -5.13 -10.19 2.58
N ALA A 206 -4.53 -11.16 1.91
CA ALA A 206 -3.10 -11.25 1.71
C ALA A 206 -2.83 -11.65 0.26
N ARG A 207 -1.85 -10.99 -0.35
CA ARG A 207 -1.41 -11.21 -1.73
C ARG A 207 0.12 -11.22 -1.75
N LEU A 208 0.68 -12.18 -2.46
CA LEU A 208 2.10 -12.18 -2.80
C LEU A 208 2.20 -11.83 -4.28
N TYR A 209 2.79 -10.68 -4.56
CA TYR A 209 3.04 -10.20 -5.91
C TYR A 209 4.44 -10.60 -6.35
N ALA A 210 4.55 -11.09 -7.59
CA ALA A 210 5.81 -11.22 -8.31
C ALA A 210 5.87 -10.13 -9.37
N PHE A 211 6.97 -9.38 -9.40
CA PHE A 211 7.24 -8.34 -10.38
C PHE A 211 8.46 -8.71 -11.23
N ASP A 212 8.31 -8.75 -12.55
CA ASP A 212 9.37 -9.14 -13.51
C ASP A 212 10.14 -7.95 -14.11
N GLY A 213 9.87 -6.74 -13.61
CA GLY A 213 10.39 -5.48 -14.17
C GLY A 213 9.44 -4.76 -15.15
N HIS A 214 8.38 -5.44 -15.61
CA HIS A 214 7.35 -4.91 -16.51
C HIS A 214 5.93 -5.21 -16.03
N ASN A 215 5.67 -6.43 -15.56
CA ASN A 215 4.36 -6.88 -15.12
C ASN A 215 4.41 -7.30 -13.66
N ALA A 216 3.37 -6.95 -12.91
CA ALA A 216 3.09 -7.49 -11.59
C ALA A 216 1.99 -8.54 -11.68
N ARG A 217 2.18 -9.70 -11.05
CA ARG A 217 1.18 -10.77 -10.99
C ARG A 217 1.07 -11.35 -9.59
N VAL A 218 -0.10 -11.85 -9.24
CA VAL A 218 -0.32 -12.56 -7.98
C VAL A 218 0.20 -13.99 -8.12
N VAL A 219 1.16 -14.40 -7.29
CA VAL A 219 1.66 -15.79 -7.20
C VAL A 219 0.97 -16.59 -6.10
N TRP A 220 0.42 -15.91 -5.09
CA TRP A 220 -0.30 -16.55 -3.99
C TRP A 220 -1.28 -15.55 -3.37
N GLN A 221 -2.41 -16.06 -2.89
CA GLN A 221 -3.44 -15.25 -2.24
C GLN A 221 -4.18 -15.98 -1.12
N SER A 222 -4.74 -15.22 -0.18
CA SER A 222 -5.67 -15.68 0.86
C SER A 222 -6.62 -14.55 1.23
N ASP A 223 -7.91 -14.85 1.32
CA ASP A 223 -9.00 -13.87 1.53
C ASP A 223 -9.85 -14.15 2.79
N ASP A 224 -9.66 -15.30 3.40
CA ASP A 224 -10.62 -15.94 4.29
C ASP A 224 -10.15 -16.01 5.76
N ARG A 225 -9.01 -15.39 6.07
CA ARG A 225 -8.42 -15.41 7.42
C ARG A 225 -9.00 -14.31 8.29
N ARG A 226 -9.74 -14.68 9.34
CA ARG A 226 -10.39 -13.70 10.25
C ARG A 226 -9.49 -13.30 11.41
N GLY A 227 -9.48 -12.00 11.71
CA GLY A 227 -8.79 -11.46 12.88
C GLY A 227 -7.30 -11.78 12.92
N GLY A 228 -6.70 -11.97 11.74
CA GLY A 228 -5.36 -12.50 11.62
C GLY A 228 -4.27 -11.44 11.71
N SER A 229 -3.05 -11.90 11.98
CA SER A 229 -1.82 -11.15 11.79
C SER A 229 -0.82 -12.00 11.03
N ILE A 230 0.04 -11.31 10.27
CA ILE A 230 1.15 -11.93 9.56
C ILE A 230 2.43 -11.38 10.18
N LYS A 231 3.32 -12.28 10.58
CA LYS A 231 4.65 -11.95 11.07
C LYS A 231 5.68 -12.55 10.11
N VAL A 232 6.57 -11.70 9.62
CA VAL A 232 7.71 -12.16 8.82
C VAL A 232 8.79 -12.65 9.79
N LEU A 233 9.14 -13.93 9.70
CA LEU A 233 10.19 -14.56 10.53
C LEU A 233 11.56 -14.41 9.88
N SER A 234 11.61 -14.49 8.55
CA SER A 234 12.77 -14.19 7.70
C SER A 234 12.28 -13.82 6.29
N GLN A 235 13.18 -13.42 5.39
CA GLN A 235 12.84 -13.13 3.98
C GLN A 235 12.24 -14.34 3.22
N ARG A 236 12.31 -15.55 3.80
CA ARG A 236 11.76 -16.79 3.22
C ARG A 236 10.76 -17.51 4.10
N GLU A 237 10.44 -16.98 5.28
CA GLU A 237 9.56 -17.64 6.23
C GLU A 237 8.60 -16.67 6.92
N LEU A 238 7.34 -17.07 6.98
CA LEU A 238 6.24 -16.28 7.48
C LEU A 238 5.46 -17.08 8.52
N GLN A 239 4.87 -16.38 9.49
CA GLN A 239 3.91 -16.92 10.43
C GLN A 239 2.58 -16.20 10.28
N PHE A 240 1.52 -16.97 10.03
CA PHE A 240 0.15 -16.48 9.97
C PHE A 240 -0.53 -16.90 11.26
N ARG A 241 -1.14 -15.95 11.97
CA ARG A 241 -1.99 -16.20 13.12
C ARG A 241 -3.39 -15.74 12.76
N TYR A 242 -4.42 -16.55 12.94
CA TYR A 242 -5.81 -16.15 12.68
C TYR A 242 -6.79 -16.94 13.54
N ILE A 243 -8.06 -16.56 13.48
CA ILE A 243 -9.14 -17.21 14.23
C ILE A 243 -10.07 -17.93 13.24
N GLU A 244 -10.28 -19.22 13.45
CA GLU A 244 -11.33 -19.95 12.75
C GLU A 244 -12.69 -19.74 13.44
N PRO A 245 -13.73 -19.37 12.68
CA PRO A 245 -15.06 -19.23 13.24
C PRO A 245 -15.58 -20.59 13.71
N ARG A 246 -16.47 -20.56 14.70
CA ARG A 246 -17.15 -21.78 15.17
C ARG A 246 -17.91 -22.44 14.02
N PRO A 247 -18.00 -23.78 13.99
CA PRO A 247 -18.96 -24.47 13.15
C PRO A 247 -20.37 -23.90 13.39
N GLN A 248 -21.12 -23.65 12.32
CA GLN A 248 -22.47 -23.10 12.43
C GLN A 248 -23.34 -24.02 13.30
N GLY A 249 -24.09 -23.42 14.24
CA GLY A 249 -25.00 -24.13 15.13
C GLY A 249 -24.39 -24.66 16.44
N ILE A 250 -23.09 -24.43 16.70
CA ILE A 250 -22.45 -24.89 17.95
C ILE A 250 -21.96 -23.70 18.79
N PHE A 251 -22.74 -23.34 19.83
CA PHE A 251 -22.46 -22.17 20.66
C PHE A 251 -21.43 -22.40 21.78
N PHE A 252 -21.15 -23.65 22.14
CA PHE A 252 -20.31 -23.98 23.30
C PHE A 252 -18.85 -24.33 22.95
N VAL A 253 -18.50 -24.36 21.67
CA VAL A 253 -17.12 -24.59 21.25
C VAL A 253 -16.41 -23.23 21.20
N PRO A 254 -15.29 -23.04 21.93
CA PRO A 254 -14.51 -21.81 21.81
C PRO A 254 -14.02 -21.66 20.37
N GLU A 255 -13.75 -20.42 19.96
CA GLU A 255 -13.09 -20.20 18.68
C GLU A 255 -11.70 -20.84 18.70
N THR A 256 -11.16 -21.18 17.54
CA THR A 256 -9.84 -21.80 17.47
C THR A 256 -8.85 -20.78 16.93
N GLN A 257 -7.77 -20.54 17.67
CA GLN A 257 -6.62 -19.83 17.15
C GLN A 257 -5.80 -20.80 16.30
N ILE A 258 -5.56 -20.42 15.05
CA ILE A 258 -4.66 -21.13 14.15
C ILE A 258 -3.37 -20.34 14.03
N ILE A 259 -2.24 -21.04 14.13
CA ILE A 259 -0.90 -20.54 13.85
C ILE A 259 -0.32 -21.41 12.74
N GLU A 260 -0.06 -20.85 11.57
CA GLU A 260 0.55 -21.54 10.44
C GLU A 260 1.93 -20.95 10.17
N ARG A 261 2.89 -21.82 9.84
CA ARG A 261 4.18 -21.41 9.27
C ARG A 261 4.17 -21.67 7.77
N TRP A 262 4.69 -20.69 7.03
CA TRP A 262 4.73 -20.70 5.58
C TRP A 262 6.14 -20.42 5.10
N GLN A 263 6.55 -21.15 4.07
CA GLN A 263 7.84 -21.00 3.41
C GLN A 263 7.63 -20.45 2.00
N VAL A 264 8.53 -19.55 1.59
CA VAL A 264 8.60 -19.05 0.22
C VAL A 264 9.19 -20.15 -0.68
N VAL A 265 8.46 -20.54 -1.72
CA VAL A 265 8.83 -21.56 -2.72
C VAL A 265 8.54 -21.04 -4.14
N PRO A 266 9.11 -21.63 -5.23
CA PRO A 266 8.91 -21.14 -6.60
C PRO A 266 7.46 -20.86 -7.03
N SER A 267 6.51 -21.63 -6.50
CA SER A 267 5.08 -21.51 -6.79
C SER A 267 4.31 -20.56 -5.87
N GLY A 268 4.96 -19.86 -4.94
CA GLY A 268 4.34 -18.93 -4.01
C GLY A 268 4.68 -19.24 -2.56
N LEU A 269 3.65 -19.38 -1.71
CA LEU A 269 3.82 -19.79 -0.32
C LEU A 269 3.36 -21.23 -0.11
N LEU A 270 4.20 -22.03 0.55
CA LEU A 270 3.88 -23.40 0.97
C LEU A 270 3.70 -23.44 2.48
N LYS A 271 2.56 -23.95 2.95
CA LYS A 271 2.33 -24.22 4.37
C LYS A 271 3.22 -25.40 4.82
N ILE A 272 4.06 -25.17 5.82
CA ILE A 272 4.99 -26.18 6.36
C ILE A 272 4.57 -26.72 7.72
N ASP A 273 3.80 -25.95 8.50
CA ASP A 273 3.32 -26.34 9.82
C ASP A 273 1.99 -25.64 10.14
N SER A 274 1.16 -26.25 10.99
CA SER A 274 -0.10 -25.69 11.46
C SER A 274 -0.42 -26.19 12.87
N GLN A 275 -0.66 -25.24 13.77
CA GLN A 275 -1.02 -25.49 15.16
C GLN A 275 -2.37 -24.84 15.45
N SER A 276 -3.23 -25.57 16.15
CA SER A 276 -4.55 -25.10 16.57
C SER A 276 -4.65 -25.12 18.08
N THR A 277 -5.07 -24.02 18.69
CA THR A 277 -5.34 -23.94 20.13
C THR A 277 -6.70 -23.29 20.38
N PRO A 278 -7.43 -23.69 21.43
CA PRO A 278 -8.64 -22.97 21.84
C PRO A 278 -8.31 -21.50 22.11
N PHE A 279 -9.04 -20.59 21.47
CA PHE A 279 -8.94 -19.15 21.70
C PHE A 279 -9.46 -18.87 23.12
N LYS A 280 -8.57 -18.33 23.95
CA LYS A 280 -8.85 -18.02 25.36
C LYS A 280 -9.62 -16.71 25.52
#